data_AF-A0A7K2W847-F1
#
_entry.id   AF-A0A7K2W847-F1
#
_cell.length_a   1.000
_cell.length_b   1.000
_cell.length_c   1.000
_cell.angle_alpha   90.00
_cell.angle_beta   90.00
_cell.angle_gamma   90.00
#
_symmetry.space_group_name_H-M   'P 1'
#
loop_
_entity.id
_entity.type
_entity.pdbx_description
1 polymer ?
#
loop_
_entity_poly.entity_id
_entity_poly.type
_entity_poly.pdbx_seq_one_letter_code
_entity_poly.pdbx_strand_id
1 'polypeptide(L)' 'MTVHEVTTPVQGFTGTVAGVHFADGRAETDDSAALAYFRRRGYGVKELPKRKAPAKPPTPPESLKG' A
#
# COMPACT_ATOMS: atom_id res chain seq x y z
N MET A 1 4.29 16.45 -8.45
CA MET A 1 4.34 15.33 -7.50
C MET A 1 3.10 14.48 -7.75
N THR A 2 3.30 13.35 -8.41
CA THR A 2 2.24 12.40 -8.79
C THR A 2 2.25 11.26 -7.78
N VAL A 3 1.11 10.98 -7.17
CA VAL A 3 0.98 9.91 -6.16
C VAL A 3 0.68 8.60 -6.88
N HIS A 4 1.27 7.53 -6.42
CA HIS A 4 1.05 6.19 -6.93
C HIS A 4 0.53 5.28 -5.82
N GLU A 5 -0.44 4.45 -6.16
CA GLU A 5 -0.84 3.31 -5.33
C GLU A 5 0.12 2.15 -5.57
N VAL A 6 0.60 1.57 -4.48
CA VAL A 6 1.42 0.35 -4.48
C VAL A 6 0.63 -0.75 -3.81
N THR A 7 0.54 -1.91 -4.45
CA THR A 7 -0.09 -3.12 -3.89
C THR A 7 0.91 -4.25 -3.72
N THR A 8 0.84 -4.93 -2.59
CA THR A 8 1.71 -6.08 -2.30
C THR A 8 1.09 -7.38 -2.80
N PRO A 9 1.90 -8.38 -3.21
CA PRO A 9 1.39 -9.70 -3.56
C PRO A 9 0.90 -10.51 -2.35
N VAL A 10 1.24 -10.08 -1.13
CA VAL A 10 0.84 -10.72 0.12
C VAL A 10 -0.49 -10.12 0.57
N GLN A 11 -1.54 -10.93 0.60
CA GLN A 11 -2.87 -10.50 1.04
C GLN A 11 -2.82 -10.08 2.52
N GLY A 12 -3.42 -8.93 2.86
CA GLY A 12 -3.51 -8.42 4.23
C GLY A 12 -2.21 -7.88 4.83
N PHE A 13 -1.13 -7.74 4.05
CA PHE A 13 0.16 -7.28 4.58
C PHE A 13 0.07 -5.88 5.19
N THR A 14 0.48 -5.76 6.45
CA THR A 14 0.57 -4.47 7.15
C THR A 14 1.97 -4.31 7.70
N GLY A 15 2.65 -3.21 7.34
CA GLY A 15 4.05 -3.00 7.70
C GLY A 15 4.75 -1.99 6.79
N THR A 16 6.04 -1.77 7.00
CA THR A 16 6.81 -0.77 6.24
C THR A 16 7.81 -1.46 5.31
N VAL A 17 7.81 -1.07 4.03
CA VAL A 17 8.74 -1.57 3.02
C VAL A 17 9.35 -0.39 2.27
N ALA A 18 10.67 -0.34 2.16
CA ALA A 18 11.39 0.76 1.50
C ALA A 18 10.98 2.16 2.01
N GLY A 19 10.63 2.28 3.29
CA GLY A 19 10.17 3.52 3.91
C GLY A 19 8.68 3.84 3.68
N VAL A 20 7.96 3.03 2.90
CA VAL A 20 6.53 3.21 2.62
C VAL A 20 5.70 2.29 3.51
N HIS A 21 4.71 2.87 4.19
CA HIS A 21 3.82 2.12 5.07
C HIS A 21 2.64 1.52 4.29
N PHE A 22 2.47 0.21 4.41
CA PHE A 22 1.37 -0.56 3.86
C PHE A 22 0.34 -0.86 4.95
N ALA A 23 -0.93 -0.74 4.57
CA ALA A 23 -2.07 -1.20 5.33
C ALA A 23 -2.92 -2.11 4.44
N ASP A 24 -3.19 -3.32 4.90
CA ASP A 24 -4.00 -4.32 4.17
C ASP A 24 -3.50 -4.57 2.72
N GLY A 25 -2.18 -4.59 2.55
CA GLY A 25 -1.51 -4.82 1.27
C GLY A 25 -1.51 -3.63 0.33
N ARG A 26 -1.96 -2.43 0.77
CA ARG A 26 -1.93 -1.20 -0.04
C ARG A 26 -1.13 -0.09 0.62
N ALA A 27 -0.47 0.72 -0.21
CA ALA A 27 0.20 1.94 0.20
C ALA A 27 0.08 3.01 -0.88
N GLU A 28 0.27 4.27 -0.48
CA GLU A 28 0.41 5.39 -1.40
C GLU A 28 1.78 6.03 -1.20
N THR A 29 2.44 6.36 -2.31
CA THR A 29 3.72 7.07 -2.26
C THR A 29 3.94 7.87 -3.54
N ASP A 30 4.57 9.04 -3.40
CA ASP A 30 5.14 9.81 -4.50
C ASP A 30 6.68 9.69 -4.55
N ASP A 31 7.28 8.89 -3.66
CA ASP A 31 8.72 8.69 -3.60
C ASP A 31 9.21 7.87 -4.79
N SER A 32 9.99 8.51 -5.66
CA SER A 32 10.46 7.91 -6.91
C SER A 32 11.41 6.73 -6.69
N ALA A 33 12.17 6.72 -5.58
CA ALA A 33 13.08 5.63 -5.27
C ALA A 33 12.32 4.38 -4.80
N ALA A 34 11.30 4.56 -3.96
CA ALA A 34 10.41 3.49 -3.54
C ALA A 34 9.65 2.90 -4.74
N LEU A 35 9.12 3.74 -5.63
CA LEU A 35 8.45 3.27 -6.85
C LEU A 35 9.36 2.44 -7.75
N ALA A 36 10.62 2.85 -7.93
CA ALA A 36 11.60 2.08 -8.69
C ALA A 36 11.88 0.71 -8.04
N TYR A 37 11.97 0.66 -6.70
CA TYR A 37 12.13 -0.60 -5.96
C TYR A 37 10.93 -1.53 -6.18
N PHE A 38 9.70 -1.03 -6.02
CA PHE A 38 8.48 -1.82 -6.15
C PHE A 38 8.31 -2.40 -7.56
N ARG A 39 8.56 -1.60 -8.61
CA ARG A 39 8.49 -2.05 -10.01
C ARG A 39 9.49 -3.18 -10.29
N ARG A 40 10.69 -3.14 -9.72
CA ARG A 40 11.71 -4.20 -9.87
C ARG A 40 11.37 -5.47 -9.11
N ARG A 41 10.61 -5.36 -8.02
CA ARG A 41 10.27 -6.46 -7.10
C ARG A 41 8.93 -7.13 -7.43
N GLY A 42 8.26 -6.69 -8.50
CA GLY A 42 7.00 -7.28 -8.95
C GLY A 42 5.76 -6.83 -8.16
N TYR A 43 5.84 -5.70 -7.45
CA TYR A 43 4.67 -5.09 -6.81
C TYR A 43 3.77 -4.42 -7.86
N GLY A 44 2.47 -4.35 -7.58
CA GLY A 44 1.56 -3.55 -8.39
C GLY A 44 1.83 -2.07 -8.14
N VAL A 45 2.09 -1.29 -9.18
CA VAL A 45 2.26 0.17 -9.07
C VAL A 45 1.32 0.83 -10.06
N LYS A 46 0.42 1.68 -9.57
CA LYS A 46 -0.59 2.38 -10.38
C LYS A 46 -0.53 3.87 -10.11
N GLU A 47 -0.43 4.66 -11.18
CA GLU A 47 -0.55 6.11 -11.06
C GLU A 47 -2.00 6.48 -10.68
N LEU A 48 -2.17 7.23 -9.61
CA LEU A 48 -3.48 7.72 -9.19
C LEU A 48 -3.62 9.20 -9.55
N PRO A 49 -4.70 9.61 -10.26
CA PRO A 49 -5.07 11.02 -10.27
C PRO A 49 -5.33 11.42 -8.81
N LYS A 50 -4.79 12.56 -8.36
CA LYS A 50 -4.91 13.07 -6.97
C LYS A 50 -6.37 12.95 -6.49
N ARG A 51 -6.70 11.84 -5.85
CA ARG A 51 -7.99 11.56 -5.23
C ARG A 51 -7.69 11.32 -3.77
N LYS A 52 -8.46 11.97 -2.90
CA LYS A 52 -8.27 11.94 -1.44
C LYS A 52 -8.03 10.50 -0.97
N ALA A 53 -7.01 10.34 -0.14
CA ALA A 53 -6.54 9.11 0.51
C ALA A 53 -7.61 8.01 0.61
N PRO A 54 -7.31 6.75 0.24
CA PRO A 54 -8.17 5.62 0.56
C PRO A 54 -8.39 5.61 2.07
N ALA A 55 -9.67 5.61 2.45
CA ALA A 55 -10.07 5.39 3.83
C ALA A 55 -9.43 4.07 4.30
N LYS A 56 -8.86 4.12 5.52
CA LYS A 56 -8.43 2.99 6.35
C LYS A 56 -9.11 1.67 5.93
N PRO A 57 -8.37 0.56 5.74
CA PRO A 57 -9.02 -0.73 5.61
C PRO A 57 -9.93 -0.93 6.83
N PRO A 58 -11.21 -1.32 6.66
CA PRO A 58 -12.03 -1.71 7.78
C PRO A 58 -11.31 -2.86 8.48
N THR A 59 -11.13 -2.72 9.79
CA THR A 59 -10.68 -3.76 10.70
C THR A 59 -11.25 -5.12 10.28
N PRO A 60 -10.44 -6.20 10.18
CA PRO A 60 -11.02 -7.54 10.02
C PRO A 60 -12.01 -7.79 11.17
N PRO A 61 -13.22 -8.29 10.89
CA PRO A 61 -14.19 -8.55 11.94
C PRO A 61 -13.66 -9.62 12.90
N GLU A 62 -13.62 -9.26 14.17
CA GLU A 62 -13.79 -10.12 15.34
C GLU A 62 -12.77 -11.27 15.55
N SER A 63 -11.83 -11.03 16.48
CA SER A 63 -11.15 -12.10 17.21
C SER A 63 -11.88 -12.35 18.55
N LEU A 64 -12.76 -13.36 18.54
CA LEU A 64 -12.86 -14.46 19.53
C LEU A 64 -12.76 -14.17 21.05
N LYS A 65 -13.91 -14.25 21.75
CA LYS A 65 -14.17 -14.96 23.04
C LYS A 65 -15.55 -14.53 23.53
N GLY A 66 -16.48 -15.36 23.98
CA GLY A 66 -16.53 -16.75 24.41
C GLY A 66 -17.77 -16.89 25.29
#